data_AF-B9UZ59-F1
#
_entry.id   AF-B9UZ59-F1
#
_cell.length_a   1.000
_cell.length_b   1.000
_cell.length_c   1.000
_cell.angle_alpha   90.00
_cell.angle_beta   90.00
_cell.angle_gamma   90.00
#
_symmetry.space_group_name_H-M   'P 1'
#
loop_
_entity.id
_entity.type
_entity.pdbx_description
1 polymer ?
#
loop_
_entity_poly.entity_id
_entity_poly.type
_entity_poly.pdbx_seq_one_letter_code
_entity_poly.pdbx_strand_id
1 'polypeptide(L)'
;MSKRSPKSVSEKLEIVLLHLEEGKSLSWLTRNQGISKDTLSNWVRKYKEAGVDGLEESRQWKKYSKELKEQAVSDYLNGLGSLKDLTKKYGISDPYVLRSWIKSYTSGKELKATSKGMRRMKQGRKTTFEERIEIVNFTLAHEKDYQGAVEKYGVSYQQIYSWVRKFEKDGSNGLLDRRGKGLTSKPNLTPEEELRLKIK
;
A
#
# COMPACT_ATOMS: atom_id res chain seq x y z
N MET A 1 1.65 2.66 -4.89
CA MET A 1 0.80 1.52 -5.29
C MET A 1 0.87 1.37 -6.80
N SER A 2 1.12 0.18 -7.32
CA SER A 2 1.06 -0.06 -8.78
C SER A 2 -0.39 0.20 -9.22
N LYS A 3 -0.57 1.16 -10.14
CA LYS A 3 -1.88 1.36 -10.79
C LYS A 3 -2.10 0.13 -11.68
N ARG A 4 -3.20 -0.59 -11.44
CA ARG A 4 -3.61 -1.70 -12.31
C ARG A 4 -3.84 -1.17 -13.72
N SER A 5 -3.56 -2.00 -14.72
CA SER A 5 -3.81 -1.57 -16.09
C SER A 5 -5.32 -1.37 -16.25
N PRO A 6 -5.79 -0.22 -16.76
CA PRO A 6 -7.20 -0.02 -17.01
C PRO A 6 -7.71 -0.86 -18.20
N LYS A 7 -6.80 -1.47 -18.97
CA LYS A 7 -7.10 -2.20 -20.20
C LYS A 7 -7.50 -3.64 -19.92
N SER A 8 -8.62 -4.05 -20.53
CA SER A 8 -9.09 -5.44 -20.53
C SER A 8 -8.12 -6.38 -21.24
N VAL A 9 -8.28 -7.69 -21.00
CA VAL A 9 -7.46 -8.72 -21.69
C VAL A 9 -7.68 -8.67 -23.20
N SER A 10 -8.91 -8.41 -23.64
CA SER A 10 -9.25 -8.25 -25.06
C SER A 10 -8.52 -7.08 -25.70
N GLU A 11 -8.53 -5.91 -25.06
CA GLU A 11 -7.80 -4.73 -25.58
C GLU A 11 -6.29 -4.97 -25.59
N LYS A 12 -5.74 -5.68 -24.58
CA LYS A 12 -4.32 -6.06 -24.55
C LYS A 12 -3.99 -6.98 -25.73
N LEU A 13 -4.86 -7.94 -26.03
CA LEU A 13 -4.69 -8.89 -27.12
C LEU A 13 -4.69 -8.18 -28.48
N GLU A 14 -5.69 -7.34 -28.74
CA GLU A 14 -5.78 -6.55 -29.98
C GLU A 14 -4.51 -5.72 -30.22
N ILE A 15 -4.01 -5.04 -29.19
CA ILE A 15 -2.79 -4.23 -29.26
C ILE A 15 -1.54 -5.09 -29.54
N VAL A 16 -1.48 -6.29 -28.99
CA VAL A 16 -0.38 -7.23 -29.25
C VAL A 16 -0.45 -7.79 -30.67
N LEU A 17 -1.64 -8.13 -31.17
CA LEU A 17 -1.83 -8.62 -32.55
C LEU A 17 -1.53 -7.52 -33.58
N LEU A 18 -1.91 -6.27 -33.33
CA LEU A 18 -1.50 -5.11 -34.14
C LEU A 18 0.02 -5.02 -34.31
N HIS A 19 0.78 -5.37 -33.27
CA HIS A 19 2.24 -5.40 -33.35
C HIS A 19 2.76 -6.61 -34.13
N LEU A 20 2.23 -7.80 -33.84
CA LEU A 20 2.80 -9.07 -34.32
C LEU A 20 2.34 -9.45 -35.73
N GLU A 21 1.11 -9.14 -36.10
CA GLU A 21 0.49 -9.52 -37.38
C GLU A 21 0.52 -8.35 -38.37
N GLU A 22 0.13 -7.16 -37.93
CA GLU A 22 0.09 -5.97 -38.80
C GLU A 22 1.42 -5.20 -38.85
N GLY A 23 2.44 -5.64 -38.11
CA GLY A 23 3.78 -5.05 -38.11
C GLY A 23 3.84 -3.62 -37.56
N LYS A 24 2.82 -3.15 -36.82
CA LYS A 24 2.82 -1.80 -36.24
C LYS A 24 3.95 -1.69 -35.23
N SER A 25 4.79 -0.65 -35.33
CA SER A 25 5.89 -0.47 -34.38
C SER A 25 5.39 -0.15 -32.96
N LEU A 26 6.14 -0.56 -31.94
CA LEU A 26 5.83 -0.21 -30.54
C LEU A 26 5.78 1.31 -30.31
N SER A 27 6.56 2.08 -31.07
CA SER A 27 6.55 3.54 -31.03
C SER A 27 5.22 4.11 -31.54
N TRP A 28 4.66 3.54 -32.60
CA TRP A 28 3.35 3.92 -33.12
C TRP A 28 2.25 3.60 -32.09
N LEU A 29 2.27 2.39 -31.52
CA LEU A 29 1.31 1.97 -30.48
C LEU A 29 1.40 2.84 -29.23
N THR A 30 2.60 3.26 -28.83
CA THR A 30 2.80 4.16 -27.69
C THR A 30 2.08 5.49 -27.90
N ARG A 31 2.18 6.07 -29.10
CA ARG A 31 1.53 7.36 -29.44
C ARG A 31 0.02 7.22 -29.57
N ASN A 32 -0.46 6.14 -30.20
CA ASN A 32 -1.87 5.97 -30.50
C ASN A 32 -2.69 5.49 -29.29
N GLN A 33 -2.12 4.60 -28.46
CA GLN A 33 -2.83 3.98 -27.35
C GLN A 33 -2.48 4.61 -25.98
N GLY A 34 -1.49 5.50 -25.92
CA GLY A 34 -1.05 6.14 -24.67
C GLY A 34 -0.38 5.18 -23.68
N ILE A 35 0.15 4.06 -24.15
CA ILE A 35 0.77 3.00 -23.33
C ILE A 35 2.29 3.09 -23.46
N SER A 36 3.02 2.97 -22.34
CA SER A 36 4.49 3.02 -22.41
C SER A 36 5.07 1.86 -23.21
N LYS A 37 6.19 2.13 -23.91
CA LYS A 37 6.92 1.14 -24.70
C LYS A 37 7.31 -0.10 -23.88
N ASP A 38 7.69 0.07 -22.61
CA ASP A 38 8.02 -1.03 -21.70
C ASP A 38 6.81 -1.92 -21.41
N THR A 39 5.63 -1.32 -21.22
CA THR A 39 4.38 -2.06 -20.97
C THR A 39 4.01 -2.90 -22.19
N LEU A 40 4.06 -2.30 -23.39
CA LEU A 40 3.80 -3.01 -24.65
C LEU A 40 4.80 -4.15 -24.86
N SER A 41 6.09 -3.89 -24.63
CA SER A 41 7.14 -4.91 -24.73
C SER A 41 6.90 -6.08 -23.76
N ASN A 42 6.42 -5.79 -22.54
CA ASN A 42 6.09 -6.82 -21.57
C ASN A 42 4.85 -7.63 -21.98
N TRP A 43 3.82 -6.99 -22.52
CA TRP A 43 2.63 -7.69 -23.05
C TRP A 43 2.99 -8.63 -24.19
N VAL A 44 3.74 -8.14 -25.19
CA VAL A 44 4.23 -8.96 -26.31
C VAL A 44 5.05 -10.14 -25.81
N ARG A 45 5.96 -9.92 -24.85
CA ARG A 45 6.76 -11.00 -24.26
C ARG A 45 5.89 -12.05 -23.57
N LYS A 46 4.95 -11.62 -22.72
CA LYS A 46 4.06 -12.54 -22.00
C LYS A 46 3.15 -13.31 -22.95
N TYR A 47 2.67 -12.67 -24.01
CA TYR A 47 1.90 -13.33 -25.06
C TYR A 47 2.71 -14.40 -25.78
N LYS A 48 3.98 -14.14 -26.10
CA LYS A 48 4.87 -15.15 -26.70
C LYS A 48 5.18 -16.32 -25.75
N GLU A 49 5.15 -16.09 -24.44
CA GLU A 49 5.48 -17.12 -23.43
C GLU A 49 4.27 -17.97 -23.02
N ALA A 50 3.08 -17.37 -22.94
CA ALA A 50 1.90 -17.99 -22.34
C ALA A 50 0.58 -17.69 -23.10
N GLY A 51 0.67 -17.15 -24.31
CA GLY A 51 -0.50 -16.80 -25.12
C GLY A 51 -1.40 -15.76 -24.44
N VAL A 52 -2.72 -15.92 -24.62
CA VAL A 52 -3.73 -15.02 -24.03
C VAL A 52 -3.66 -15.03 -22.50
N ASP A 53 -3.37 -16.18 -21.88
CA ASP A 53 -3.23 -16.32 -20.42
C ASP A 53 -2.11 -15.43 -19.87
N GLY A 54 -1.06 -15.18 -20.66
CA GLY A 54 0.03 -14.27 -20.31
C GLY A 54 -0.42 -12.80 -20.22
N LEU A 55 -1.49 -12.42 -20.90
CA LEU A 55 -2.07 -11.06 -20.87
C LEU A 55 -3.05 -10.88 -19.71
N GLU A 56 -3.49 -11.98 -19.08
CA GLU A 56 -4.33 -11.92 -17.90
C GLU A 56 -3.61 -11.32 -16.70
N GLU A 57 -4.37 -10.58 -15.90
CA GLU A 57 -3.84 -10.03 -14.66
C GLU A 57 -3.83 -11.10 -13.57
N SER A 58 -2.65 -11.37 -13.03
CA SER A 58 -2.53 -12.24 -11.86
C SER A 58 -3.30 -11.65 -10.69
N ARG A 59 -4.34 -12.36 -10.25
CA ARG A 59 -5.15 -12.00 -9.06
C ARG A 59 -4.43 -12.32 -7.76
N GLN A 60 -3.37 -13.13 -7.81
CA GLN A 60 -2.58 -13.53 -6.66
C GLN A 60 -1.15 -13.00 -6.76
N TRP A 61 -0.52 -12.80 -5.60
CA TRP A 61 0.89 -12.44 -5.51
C TRP A 61 1.74 -13.71 -5.55
N LYS A 62 2.84 -13.70 -6.30
CA LYS A 62 3.75 -14.84 -6.39
C LYS A 62 4.65 -14.90 -5.14
N LYS A 63 4.67 -16.07 -4.50
CA LYS A 63 5.56 -16.37 -3.38
C LYS A 63 6.94 -16.73 -3.91
N TYR A 64 7.96 -16.20 -3.26
CA TYR A 64 9.36 -16.54 -3.51
C TYR A 64 10.01 -16.83 -2.16
N SER A 65 10.72 -17.95 -2.06
CA SER A 65 11.48 -18.30 -0.88
C SER A 65 12.70 -17.37 -0.72
N LYS A 66 13.35 -17.40 0.45
CA LYS A 66 14.55 -16.60 0.70
C LYS A 66 15.69 -17.08 -0.21
N GLU A 67 15.86 -18.39 -0.26
CA GLU A 67 16.92 -19.09 -0.97
C GLU A 67 16.85 -18.82 -2.48
N LEU A 68 15.64 -18.84 -3.06
CA LEU A 68 15.44 -18.52 -4.48
C LEU A 68 15.83 -17.07 -4.79
N LYS A 69 15.50 -16.12 -3.90
CA LYS A 69 15.87 -14.71 -4.10
C LYS A 69 17.38 -14.52 -4.03
N GLU A 70 18.03 -15.14 -3.05
CA GLU A 70 19.48 -15.07 -2.87
C GLU A 70 20.21 -15.68 -4.07
N GLN A 71 19.76 -16.84 -4.55
CA GLN A 71 20.34 -17.47 -5.74
C GLN A 71 20.16 -16.59 -6.99
N ALA A 72 18.96 -16.05 -7.23
CA ALA A 72 18.71 -15.21 -8.39
C ALA A 72 19.53 -13.92 -8.39
N VAL A 73 19.77 -13.33 -7.21
CA VAL A 73 20.63 -12.15 -7.07
C VAL A 73 22.10 -12.54 -7.26
N SER A 74 22.55 -13.63 -6.66
CA SER A 74 23.92 -14.14 -6.81
C SER A 74 24.26 -14.43 -8.28
N ASP A 75 23.40 -15.16 -8.99
CA ASP A 75 23.57 -15.45 -10.41
C ASP A 75 23.70 -14.18 -11.26
N TYR A 76 22.94 -13.14 -10.93
CA TYR A 76 23.03 -11.85 -11.62
C TYR A 76 24.35 -11.13 -11.34
N LEU A 77 24.79 -11.10 -10.08
CA LEU A 77 26.04 -10.46 -9.69
C LEU A 77 27.27 -11.20 -10.26
N ASN A 78 27.16 -12.51 -10.47
CA ASN A 78 28.18 -13.33 -11.13
C ASN A 78 28.11 -13.27 -12.67
N GLY A 79 27.19 -12.48 -13.24
CA GLY A 79 27.09 -12.30 -14.70
C GLY A 79 26.56 -13.51 -15.47
N LEU A 80 25.85 -14.44 -14.81
CA LEU A 80 25.36 -15.68 -15.42
C LEU A 80 24.15 -15.50 -16.36
N GLY A 81 23.70 -14.25 -16.56
CA GLY A 81 22.63 -13.94 -17.49
C GLY A 81 22.09 -12.52 -17.33
N SER A 82 21.30 -12.07 -18.32
CA SER A 82 20.61 -10.79 -18.19
C SER A 82 19.47 -10.88 -17.17
N LEU A 83 18.92 -9.72 -16.76
CA LEU A 83 17.72 -9.68 -15.91
C LEU A 83 16.56 -10.49 -16.51
N LYS A 84 16.42 -10.51 -17.85
CA LYS A 84 15.35 -11.25 -18.52
C LYS A 84 15.58 -12.76 -18.43
N ASP A 85 16.81 -13.21 -18.65
CA ASP A 85 17.16 -14.63 -18.64
C ASP A 85 16.97 -15.22 -17.24
N LEU A 86 17.45 -14.51 -16.21
CA LEU A 86 17.31 -14.94 -14.82
C LEU A 86 15.85 -14.84 -14.34
N THR A 87 15.10 -13.83 -14.80
CA THR A 87 13.67 -13.75 -14.52
C THR A 87 12.94 -14.98 -15.06
N LYS A 88 13.27 -15.43 -16.27
CA LYS A 88 12.71 -16.65 -16.85
C LYS A 88 13.16 -17.91 -16.10
N LYS A 89 14.46 -18.05 -15.85
CA LYS A 89 15.07 -19.20 -15.14
C LYS A 89 14.44 -19.45 -13.77
N TYR A 90 14.26 -18.39 -12.98
CA TYR A 90 13.70 -18.46 -11.62
C TYR A 90 12.18 -18.27 -11.57
N GLY A 91 11.52 -18.17 -12.73
CA GLY A 91 10.08 -17.92 -12.80
C GLY A 91 9.65 -16.63 -12.09
N ILE A 92 10.50 -15.61 -12.08
CA ILE A 92 10.19 -14.31 -11.49
C ILE A 92 9.17 -13.61 -12.40
N SER A 93 8.18 -12.96 -11.80
CA SER A 93 7.04 -12.41 -12.51
C SER A 93 7.40 -11.24 -13.44
N ASP A 94 8.45 -10.49 -13.09
CA ASP A 94 8.87 -9.31 -13.83
C ASP A 94 10.35 -8.97 -13.56
N PRO A 95 11.14 -8.55 -14.57
CA PRO A 95 12.53 -8.11 -14.37
C PRO A 95 12.70 -6.98 -13.33
N TYR A 96 11.70 -6.12 -13.15
CA TYR A 96 11.72 -5.10 -12.10
C TYR A 96 11.74 -5.71 -10.70
N VAL A 97 11.15 -6.90 -10.50
CA VAL A 97 11.17 -7.61 -9.21
C VAL A 97 12.60 -8.04 -8.88
N LEU A 98 13.30 -8.66 -9.83
CA LEU A 98 14.70 -9.05 -9.65
C LEU A 98 15.59 -7.83 -9.41
N ARG A 99 15.42 -6.75 -10.20
CA ARG A 99 16.14 -5.48 -10.00
C ARG A 99 15.94 -4.92 -8.59
N SER A 100 14.73 -5.00 -8.04
CA SER A 100 14.42 -4.56 -6.68
C SER A 100 15.13 -5.40 -5.62
N TRP A 101 15.23 -6.73 -5.83
CA TRP A 101 15.99 -7.62 -4.93
C TRP A 101 17.47 -7.30 -4.96
N ILE A 102 18.06 -7.14 -6.15
CA ILE A 102 19.47 -6.74 -6.31
C ILE A 102 19.74 -5.43 -5.57
N LYS A 103 18.90 -4.41 -5.76
CA LYS A 103 19.01 -3.12 -5.07
C LYS A 103 18.93 -3.26 -3.54
N SER A 104 18.06 -4.15 -3.05
CA SER A 104 17.92 -4.39 -1.62
C SER A 104 19.17 -5.07 -1.05
N TYR A 105 19.68 -6.08 -1.75
CA TYR A 105 20.90 -6.79 -1.41
C TYR A 105 22.12 -5.86 -1.38
N THR A 106 22.32 -5.06 -2.43
CA THR A 106 23.47 -4.14 -2.53
C THR A 106 23.39 -2.96 -1.56
N SER A 107 22.22 -2.67 -0.99
CA SER A 107 22.06 -1.68 0.09
C SER A 107 22.19 -2.27 1.49
N GLY A 108 22.70 -3.51 1.61
CA GLY A 108 22.94 -4.18 2.90
C GLY A 108 21.66 -4.69 3.58
N LYS A 109 20.53 -4.76 2.87
CA LYS A 109 19.28 -5.29 3.42
C LYS A 109 19.20 -6.79 3.20
N GLU A 110 18.82 -7.51 4.25
CA GLU A 110 18.55 -8.94 4.16
C GLU A 110 17.36 -9.23 3.22
N LEU A 111 17.55 -10.16 2.28
CA LEU A 111 16.48 -10.68 1.45
C LEU A 111 15.62 -11.66 2.27
N LYS A 112 14.39 -11.27 2.55
CA LYS A 112 13.41 -12.13 3.25
C LYS A 112 12.51 -12.85 2.25
N ALA A 113 12.02 -14.02 2.63
CA ALA A 113 10.96 -14.70 1.89
C ALA A 113 9.74 -13.77 1.70
N THR A 114 9.00 -13.96 0.61
CA THR A 114 7.82 -13.12 0.35
C THR A 114 6.74 -13.44 1.39
N SER A 115 6.52 -12.51 2.31
CA SER A 115 5.49 -12.63 3.33
C SER A 115 4.22 -11.86 2.94
N LYS A 116 3.07 -12.37 3.38
CA LYS A 116 1.83 -11.58 3.40
C LYS A 116 2.16 -10.41 4.32
N GLY A 117 2.20 -9.18 3.79
CA GLY A 117 2.62 -8.00 4.53
C GLY A 117 1.94 -7.86 5.90
N MET A 118 2.47 -7.00 6.76
CA MET A 118 2.02 -6.77 8.15
C MET A 118 0.53 -7.12 8.33
N ARG A 119 0.23 -8.19 9.07
CA ARG A 119 -1.16 -8.54 9.40
C ARG A 119 -1.82 -7.27 9.93
N ARG A 120 -2.92 -6.87 9.30
CA ARG A 120 -3.70 -5.71 9.75
C ARG A 120 -3.98 -5.96 11.24
N MET A 121 -3.41 -5.12 12.12
CA MET A 121 -3.62 -5.24 13.56
C MET A 121 -5.11 -5.39 13.81
N LYS A 122 -5.50 -6.32 14.70
CA LYS A 122 -6.90 -6.46 15.10
C LYS A 122 -7.39 -5.07 15.49
N GLN A 123 -8.44 -4.59 14.84
CA GLN A 123 -9.02 -3.30 15.20
C GLN A 123 -9.48 -3.42 16.64
N GLY A 124 -9.06 -2.48 17.51
CA GLY A 124 -9.56 -2.44 18.88
C GLY A 124 -11.07 -2.26 18.91
N ARG A 125 -11.69 -2.50 20.07
CA ARG A 125 -13.12 -2.24 20.31
C ARG A 125 -13.48 -0.84 19.80
N LYS A 126 -14.55 -0.75 19.01
CA LYS A 126 -15.10 0.54 18.59
C LYS A 126 -15.81 1.16 19.77
N THR A 127 -15.48 2.40 20.11
CA THR A 127 -16.19 3.19 21.12
C THR A 127 -16.87 4.40 20.51
N THR A 128 -18.07 4.72 20.99
CA THR A 128 -18.81 5.93 20.58
C THR A 128 -18.23 7.18 21.25
N PHE A 129 -18.70 8.37 20.84
CA PHE A 129 -18.25 9.62 21.44
C PHE A 129 -18.77 9.77 22.87
N GLU A 130 -20.05 9.42 23.09
CA GLU A 130 -20.72 9.43 24.38
C GLU A 130 -20.04 8.45 25.35
N GLU A 131 -19.73 7.24 24.89
CA GLU A 131 -19.00 6.23 25.68
C GLU A 131 -17.61 6.74 26.09
N ARG A 132 -16.91 7.49 25.23
CA ARG A 132 -15.62 8.08 25.60
C ARG A 132 -15.76 9.17 26.66
N ILE A 133 -16.81 9.99 26.59
CA ILE A 133 -17.08 11.00 27.63
C ILE A 133 -17.37 10.32 28.96
N GLU A 134 -18.21 9.29 28.94
CA GLU A 134 -18.55 8.52 30.14
C GLU A 134 -17.28 7.91 30.78
N ILE A 135 -16.45 7.24 29.97
CA ILE A 135 -15.19 6.63 30.44
C ILE A 135 -14.26 7.68 31.05
N VAL A 136 -14.11 8.85 30.41
CA VAL A 136 -13.25 9.91 30.92
C VAL A 136 -13.79 10.48 32.23
N ASN A 137 -15.09 10.76 32.31
CA ASN A 137 -15.71 11.27 33.53
C ASN A 137 -15.61 10.25 34.67
N PHE A 138 -15.84 8.98 34.38
CA PHE A 138 -15.64 7.89 35.34
C PHE A 138 -14.20 7.87 35.86
N THR A 139 -13.22 7.93 34.95
CA THR A 139 -11.78 7.90 35.30
C THR A 139 -11.39 9.10 36.17
N LEU A 140 -11.88 10.31 35.83
CA LEU A 140 -11.60 11.52 36.60
C LEU A 140 -12.27 11.51 37.98
N ALA A 141 -13.49 10.97 38.08
CA ALA A 141 -14.22 10.84 39.35
C ALA A 141 -13.56 9.84 40.32
N HIS A 142 -12.82 8.85 39.80
CA HIS A 142 -12.10 7.85 40.59
C HIS A 142 -10.60 8.19 40.69
N GLU A 143 -10.26 9.47 40.83
CA GLU A 143 -8.88 9.95 41.04
C GLU A 143 -7.85 9.47 39.99
N LYS A 144 -8.31 9.34 38.74
CA LYS A 144 -7.53 8.81 37.61
C LYS A 144 -7.15 7.33 37.76
N ASP A 145 -8.05 6.53 38.33
CA ASP A 145 -7.95 5.07 38.30
C ASP A 145 -8.19 4.52 36.87
N TYR A 146 -7.12 4.57 36.08
CA TYR A 146 -7.11 4.06 34.72
C TYR A 146 -7.28 2.53 34.67
N GLN A 147 -6.84 1.79 35.70
CA GLN A 147 -6.96 0.33 35.72
C GLN A 147 -8.41 -0.08 35.96
N GLY A 148 -9.10 0.54 36.93
CA GLY A 148 -10.53 0.33 37.13
C GLY A 148 -11.36 0.71 35.90
N ALA A 149 -10.97 1.76 35.17
CA ALA A 149 -11.62 2.11 33.90
C ALA A 149 -11.37 1.08 32.78
N VAL A 150 -10.16 0.50 32.71
CA VAL A 150 -9.84 -0.58 31.77
C VAL A 150 -10.70 -1.81 32.05
N GLU A 151 -10.80 -2.23 33.31
CA GLU A 151 -11.57 -3.40 33.73
C GLU A 151 -13.07 -3.21 33.49
N LYS A 152 -13.61 -2.03 33.85
CA LYS A 152 -15.04 -1.73 33.73
C LYS A 152 -15.52 -1.62 32.28
N TYR A 153 -14.73 -0.98 31.41
CA TYR A 153 -15.16 -0.65 30.05
C TYR A 153 -14.55 -1.53 28.96
N GLY A 154 -13.55 -2.35 29.29
CA GLY A 154 -12.87 -3.25 28.35
C GLY A 154 -12.15 -2.51 27.23
N VAL A 155 -11.63 -1.31 27.53
CA VAL A 155 -10.89 -0.44 26.61
C VAL A 155 -9.42 -0.43 27.01
N SER A 156 -8.50 -0.32 26.05
CA SER A 156 -7.07 -0.30 26.38
C SER A 156 -6.69 0.93 27.22
N TYR A 157 -5.78 0.72 28.16
CA TYR A 157 -5.21 1.77 29.00
C TYR A 157 -4.74 2.98 28.17
N GLN A 158 -4.04 2.72 27.05
CA GLN A 158 -3.51 3.78 26.18
C GLN A 158 -4.61 4.65 25.57
N GLN A 159 -5.77 4.06 25.22
CA GLN A 159 -6.90 4.83 24.71
C GLN A 159 -7.48 5.73 25.80
N ILE A 160 -7.75 5.17 26.99
CA ILE A 160 -8.31 5.91 28.13
C ILE A 160 -7.39 7.07 28.53
N TYR A 161 -6.10 6.79 28.71
CA TYR A 161 -5.10 7.80 29.01
C TYR A 161 -5.09 8.92 27.95
N SER A 162 -5.11 8.56 26.66
CA SER A 162 -5.13 9.54 25.57
C SER A 162 -6.40 10.39 25.56
N TRP A 163 -7.54 9.82 25.96
CA TRP A 163 -8.82 10.52 26.03
C TRP A 163 -8.86 11.49 27.21
N VAL A 164 -8.49 11.03 28.41
CA VAL A 164 -8.42 11.88 29.60
C VAL A 164 -7.51 13.08 29.35
N ARG A 165 -6.32 12.87 28.79
CA ARG A 165 -5.39 13.97 28.46
C ARG A 165 -5.97 14.98 27.47
N LYS A 166 -6.69 14.52 26.45
CA LYS A 166 -7.34 15.41 25.46
C LYS A 166 -8.52 16.15 26.07
N PHE A 167 -9.26 15.50 26.96
CA PHE A 167 -10.38 16.08 27.66
C PHE A 167 -9.95 17.16 28.66
N GLU A 168 -8.87 16.94 29.41
CA GLU A 168 -8.31 17.97 30.31
C GLU A 168 -7.82 19.20 29.54
N LYS A 169 -7.33 19.02 28.30
CA LYS A 169 -6.82 20.11 27.46
C LYS A 169 -7.93 20.89 26.74
N ASP A 170 -8.82 20.18 26.07
CA ASP A 170 -9.76 20.74 25.08
C ASP A 170 -11.23 20.43 25.43
N GLY A 171 -11.50 19.89 26.63
CA GLY A 171 -12.83 19.44 27.05
C GLY A 171 -13.36 18.28 26.21
N SER A 172 -14.69 18.11 26.18
CA SER A 172 -15.36 17.10 25.34
C SER A 172 -15.00 17.21 23.85
N ASN A 173 -14.70 18.42 23.36
CA ASN A 173 -14.27 18.68 21.98
C ASN A 173 -12.94 18.01 21.61
N GLY A 174 -12.09 17.68 22.59
CA GLY A 174 -10.84 16.94 22.40
C GLY A 174 -11.04 15.46 22.03
N LEU A 175 -12.22 14.89 22.32
CA LEU A 175 -12.55 13.49 22.07
C LEU A 175 -13.16 13.22 20.68
N LEU A 176 -13.49 14.28 19.94
CA LEU A 176 -14.03 14.19 18.58
C LEU A 176 -12.95 13.70 17.59
N ASP A 177 -13.31 12.74 16.74
CA ASP A 177 -12.42 12.27 15.67
C ASP A 177 -12.40 13.27 14.51
N ARG A 178 -11.24 13.91 14.30
CA ARG A 178 -11.02 14.94 13.27
C ARG A 178 -10.21 14.43 12.09
N ARG A 179 -9.88 13.13 12.04
CA ARG A 179 -9.10 12.57 10.92
C ARG A 179 -9.88 12.72 9.61
N GLY A 180 -9.25 13.35 8.61
CA GLY A 180 -9.85 13.60 7.30
C GLY A 180 -10.87 14.75 7.25
N LYS A 181 -11.05 15.52 8.34
CA LYS A 181 -11.94 16.69 8.39
C LYS A 181 -11.10 17.98 8.48
N GLY A 182 -11.43 18.99 7.66
CA GLY A 182 -10.70 20.27 7.59
C GLY A 182 -10.90 21.19 8.80
N LEU A 183 -10.19 22.32 8.83
CA LEU A 183 -10.30 23.34 9.91
C LEU A 183 -11.74 23.85 10.14
N THR A 184 -12.59 23.77 9.12
CA THR A 184 -14.00 24.16 9.15
C THR A 184 -14.87 23.35 10.11
N SER A 185 -14.38 22.21 10.62
CA SER A 185 -15.08 21.36 11.58
C SER A 185 -14.72 21.66 13.04
N LYS A 186 -13.95 22.72 13.31
CA LYS A 186 -13.65 23.17 14.68
C LYS A 186 -14.83 24.02 15.18
N PRO A 187 -15.39 23.74 16.38
CA PRO A 187 -16.45 24.59 16.95
C PRO A 187 -15.92 25.89 17.57
N ASN A 188 -14.64 25.94 17.97
CA ASN A 188 -13.97 27.15 18.42
C ASN A 188 -12.74 27.38 17.54
N LEU A 189 -12.82 28.31 16.59
CA LEU A 189 -11.66 28.78 15.85
C LEU A 189 -11.01 29.90 16.64
N THR A 190 -9.67 29.94 16.64
CA THR A 190 -8.98 31.14 17.06
C THR A 190 -9.14 32.22 15.97
N PRO A 191 -9.07 33.52 16.32
CA PRO A 191 -9.20 34.60 15.34
C PRO A 191 -8.25 34.47 14.14
N GLU A 192 -7.04 33.96 14.38
CA GLU A 192 -6.04 33.67 13.34
C GLU A 192 -6.46 32.54 12.39
N GLU A 193 -7.15 31.52 12.89
CA GLU A 193 -7.63 30.39 12.11
C GLU A 193 -8.86 30.76 11.28
N GLU A 194 -9.75 31.63 11.78
CA GLU A 194 -10.84 32.21 10.99
C GLU A 194 -10.31 33.07 9.84
N LEU A 195 -9.26 33.86 10.10
CA LEU A 195 -8.64 34.71 9.08
C LEU A 195 -8.06 33.87 7.93
N ARG A 196 -7.42 32.73 8.25
CA ARG A 196 -6.91 31.79 7.25
C ARG A 196 -8.00 31.12 6.41
N LEU A 197 -9.23 31.02 6.90
CA LEU A 197 -10.37 30.53 6.13
C LEU A 197 -10.96 31.61 5.21
N LYS A 198 -10.91 32.89 5.60
CA LYS A 198 -11.44 34.02 4.80
C LYS A 198 -10.54 34.44 3.64
N ILE A 199 -9.25 34.10 3.66
CA ILE A 199 -8.26 34.48 2.62
C ILE A 199 -8.24 33.48 1.44
N LYS A 200 -9.08 32.44 1.45
CA LYS A 200 -9.15 31.42 0.39
C LYS A 200 -10.44 31.54 -0.40
#